data_AF-A0A7C2L8J0-F1
#
_entry.id   AF-A0A7C2L8J0-F1
#
_cell.length_a   1.000
_cell.length_b   1.000
_cell.length_c   1.000
_cell.angle_alpha   90.00
_cell.angle_beta   90.00
_cell.angle_gamma   90.00
#
_symmetry.space_group_name_H-M   'P 1'
#
loop_
_entity.id
_entity.type
_entity.pdbx_description
1 polymer ?
#
loop_
_entity_poly.entity_id
_entity_poly.type
_entity_poly.pdbx_seq_one_letter_code
_entity_poly.pdbx_strand_id
1 'polypeptide(L)'
;MEYTRLGKTGERISRIGLGAWQFSEAWGVTEYEKAKAVVARALELGINFFDTAAVDGGGRSEEYLGRAVKELGLRDRVYIATKIHGEWLRRVDIL
;
A
#
# COMPACT_ATOMS: atom_id res chain seq x y z
N MET A 1 3.03 4.33 -18.23
CA MET A 1 2.20 3.47 -17.35
C MET A 1 0.89 3.15 -18.06
N GLU A 2 0.48 1.88 -18.05
CA GLU A 2 -0.87 1.46 -18.45
C GLU A 2 -1.80 1.40 -17.24
N TYR A 3 -3.07 1.73 -17.44
CA TYR A 3 -4.10 1.70 -16.39
C TYR A 3 -5.24 0.76 -16.78
N THR A 4 -5.83 0.10 -15.79
CA THR A 4 -7.00 -0.76 -15.94
C THR A 4 -8.09 -0.40 -14.93
N ARG A 5 -9.30 -0.88 -15.18
CA ARG A 5 -10.45 -0.71 -14.27
C ARG A 5 -10.34 -1.72 -13.13
N LEU A 6 -10.56 -1.27 -11.89
CA LEU A 6 -10.58 -2.18 -10.74
C LEU A 6 -11.91 -2.94 -10.68
N GLY A 7 -11.94 -4.13 -11.29
CA GLY A 7 -13.13 -4.99 -11.31
C GLY A 7 -14.36 -4.27 -11.86
N LYS A 8 -15.43 -4.19 -11.06
CA LYS A 8 -16.69 -3.53 -11.43
C LYS A 8 -16.75 -2.05 -11.00
N THR A 9 -15.73 -1.53 -10.31
CA THR A 9 -15.72 -0.14 -9.81
C THR A 9 -15.39 0.85 -10.93
N GLY A 10 -15.71 2.14 -10.75
CA GLY A 10 -15.30 3.19 -11.70
C GLY A 10 -13.80 3.52 -11.68
N GLU A 11 -13.05 2.94 -10.73
CA GLU A 11 -11.69 3.36 -10.42
C GLU A 11 -10.66 2.85 -11.43
N ARG A 12 -9.66 3.69 -11.70
CA ARG A 12 -8.55 3.40 -12.61
C ARG A 12 -7.25 3.22 -11.84
N ILE A 13 -6.76 2.00 -11.83
CA ILE A 13 -5.50 1.63 -11.17
C ILE A 13 -4.41 1.35 -12.20
N SER A 14 -3.14 1.58 -11.84
CA SER A 14 -1.99 1.18 -12.63
C SER A 14 -1.97 -0.35 -12.76
N ARG A 15 -1.65 -0.88 -13.94
CA ARG A 15 -1.57 -2.34 -14.17
C ARG A 15 -0.48 -3.02 -13.35
N ILE A 16 0.51 -2.24 -12.90
CA ILE A 16 1.54 -2.64 -11.96
C ILE A 16 1.24 -1.94 -10.63
N GLY A 17 1.20 -2.70 -9.55
CA GLY A 17 1.09 -2.18 -8.18
C GLY A 17 2.41 -2.29 -7.43
N LEU A 18 2.59 -1.47 -6.40
CA LEU A 18 3.70 -1.57 -5.46
C LEU A 18 3.24 -2.32 -4.20
N GLY A 19 3.79 -3.51 -3.95
CA GLY A 19 3.72 -4.12 -2.63
C GLY A 19 4.54 -3.31 -1.63
N ALA A 20 4.06 -3.17 -0.39
CA ALA A 20 4.67 -2.36 0.66
C ALA A 20 5.24 -3.21 1.81
N TRP A 21 5.18 -4.54 1.73
CA TRP A 21 5.73 -5.44 2.76
C TRP A 21 7.21 -5.15 3.04
N GLN A 22 7.95 -4.62 2.06
CA GLN A 22 9.34 -4.25 2.24
C GLN A 22 9.60 -3.13 3.24
N PHE A 23 8.60 -2.34 3.61
CA PHE A 23 8.67 -1.32 4.67
C PHE A 23 8.64 -1.95 6.09
N SER A 24 9.14 -3.17 6.20
CA SER A 24 9.27 -3.96 7.42
C SER A 24 10.68 -4.56 7.52
N GLU A 25 11.02 -5.09 8.68
CA GLU A 25 12.28 -5.79 8.92
C GLU A 25 12.46 -7.02 8.03
N ALA A 26 11.37 -7.60 7.53
CA ALA A 26 11.41 -8.81 6.71
C ALA A 26 12.25 -8.64 5.43
N TRP A 27 12.35 -7.41 4.91
CA TRP A 27 13.08 -7.10 3.67
C TRP A 27 14.03 -5.90 3.78
N GLY A 28 14.13 -5.27 4.95
CA GLY A 28 15.23 -4.36 5.27
C GLY A 28 15.03 -2.87 4.93
N VAL A 29 13.85 -2.41 4.50
CA VAL A 29 13.56 -0.95 4.41
C VAL A 29 12.98 -0.48 5.74
N THR A 30 13.84 -0.37 6.74
CA THR A 30 13.45 0.04 8.11
C THR A 30 13.49 1.55 8.33
N GLU A 31 14.20 2.29 7.49
CA GLU A 31 14.27 3.76 7.54
C GLU A 31 13.09 4.39 6.79
N TYR A 32 12.31 5.24 7.48
CA TYR A 32 11.14 5.90 6.91
C TYR A 32 11.45 6.74 5.66
N GLU A 33 12.57 7.47 5.62
CA GLU A 33 12.91 8.31 4.46
C GLU A 33 13.14 7.48 3.19
N LYS A 34 13.67 6.26 3.32
CA LYS A 34 13.78 5.33 2.18
C LYS A 34 12.40 4.85 1.72
N ALA A 35 11.51 4.51 2.64
CA ALA A 35 10.14 4.13 2.30
C ALA A 35 9.39 5.27 1.59
N LYS A 36 9.50 6.50 2.10
CA LYS A 36 8.94 7.70 1.48
C LYS A 36 9.49 7.96 0.09
N ALA A 37 10.80 7.82 -0.11
CA ALA A 37 11.43 7.95 -1.43
C ALA A 37 10.92 6.91 -2.43
N VAL A 38 10.73 5.66 -1.98
CA VAL A 38 10.13 4.60 -2.80
C VAL A 38 8.69 4.96 -3.22
N VAL A 39 7.86 5.44 -2.28
CA VAL A 39 6.48 5.87 -2.58
C VAL A 39 6.47 7.03 -3.58
N ALA A 40 7.32 8.04 -3.37
CA ALA A 40 7.44 9.18 -4.28
C ALA A 40 7.86 8.71 -5.69
N ARG A 41 8.87 7.85 -5.78
CA ARG A 41 9.36 7.33 -7.06
C ARG A 41 8.31 6.46 -7.78
N ALA A 42 7.53 5.67 -7.05
CA ALA A 42 6.45 4.89 -7.64
C ALA A 42 5.41 5.80 -8.33
N LEU A 43 5.04 6.92 -7.68
CA LEU A 43 4.15 7.92 -8.26
C LEU A 43 4.73 8.60 -9.50
N GLU A 44 6.02 8.96 -9.48
CA GLU A 44 6.71 9.53 -10.65
C GLU A 44 6.68 8.59 -11.87
N LEU A 45 6.73 7.28 -11.62
CA LEU A 45 6.62 6.25 -12.65
C LEU A 45 5.16 5.95 -13.07
N GLY A 46 4.19 6.62 -12.45
CA GLY A 46 2.76 6.48 -12.71
C GLY A 46 2.06 5.36 -11.94
N ILE A 47 2.73 4.72 -10.97
CA ILE A 47 2.07 3.73 -10.10
C ILE A 47 1.15 4.47 -9.15
N ASN A 48 -0.12 4.06 -9.11
CA ASN A 48 -1.11 4.61 -8.16
C ASN A 48 -1.78 3.52 -7.30
N PHE A 49 -1.40 2.25 -7.47
CA PHE A 49 -1.94 1.14 -6.71
C PHE A 49 -0.89 0.55 -5.78
N PHE A 50 -1.21 0.51 -4.49
CA PHE A 50 -0.33 0.05 -3.41
C PHE A 50 -1.00 -1.10 -2.67
N ASP A 51 -0.22 -2.10 -2.29
CA ASP A 51 -0.67 -3.26 -1.54
C ASP A 51 0.12 -3.37 -0.22
N THR A 52 -0.57 -3.57 0.89
CA THR A 52 0.02 -3.74 2.22
C THR A 52 -0.81 -4.77 3.03
N ALA A 53 -0.43 -5.01 4.28
CA ALA A 53 -1.19 -5.81 5.22
C ALA A 53 -0.84 -5.41 6.66
N ALA A 54 -1.78 -5.57 7.58
CA ALA A 54 -1.55 -5.23 8.98
C ALA A 54 -0.50 -6.12 9.68
N VAL A 55 -0.18 -7.29 9.11
CA VAL A 55 0.89 -8.17 9.61
C VAL A 55 2.28 -7.77 9.13
N ASP A 56 2.38 -6.91 8.11
CA ASP A 56 3.65 -6.53 7.49
C ASP A 56 4.47 -5.65 8.45
N GLY A 57 5.46 -6.27 9.12
CA GLY A 57 6.22 -5.61 10.18
C GLY A 57 5.38 -5.28 11.41
N GLY A 58 4.32 -6.06 11.67
CA GLY A 58 3.40 -5.81 12.79
C GLY A 58 2.70 -4.45 12.71
N GLY A 59 2.33 -4.00 11.51
CA GLY A 59 1.65 -2.73 11.25
C GLY A 59 2.56 -1.60 10.76
N ARG A 60 3.89 -1.75 10.88
CA ARG A 60 4.83 -0.71 10.47
C ARG A 60 4.74 -0.36 8.98
N SER A 61 4.49 -1.35 8.12
CA SER A 61 4.33 -1.10 6.69
C SER A 61 3.17 -0.13 6.40
N GLU A 62 2.02 -0.34 7.06
CA GLU A 62 0.86 0.55 6.95
C GLU A 62 1.16 1.94 7.51
N GLU A 63 1.85 2.02 8.65
CA GLU A 63 2.27 3.30 9.24
C GLU A 63 3.17 4.09 8.29
N TYR A 64 4.18 3.46 7.71
CA TYR A 64 5.14 4.10 6.80
C TYR A 64 4.46 4.54 5.50
N LEU A 65 3.66 3.66 4.88
CA LEU A 65 2.91 3.98 3.68
C LEU A 65 1.92 5.12 3.93
N GLY A 66 1.12 5.03 5.00
CA GLY A 66 0.15 6.05 5.37
C GLY A 66 0.79 7.41 5.67
N ARG A 67 1.91 7.42 6.41
CA ARG A 67 2.67 8.62 6.70
C ARG A 67 3.25 9.25 5.43
N ALA A 68 3.85 8.46 4.54
CA ALA A 68 4.38 8.94 3.27
C ALA A 68 3.28 9.53 2.38
N VAL A 69 2.14 8.84 2.24
CA VAL A 69 0.99 9.32 1.45
C VAL A 69 0.45 10.64 1.99
N LYS A 70 0.38 10.80 3.32
CA LYS A 70 -0.05 12.04 3.97
C LYS A 70 0.95 13.19 3.74
N GLU A 71 2.23 12.96 4.02
CA GLU A 71 3.28 13.98 3.87
C GLU A 71 3.47 14.43 2.41
N LEU A 72 3.23 13.54 1.45
CA LEU A 72 3.32 13.84 0.02
C LEU A 72 2.02 14.40 -0.59
N GLY A 73 0.94 14.51 0.20
CA GLY A 73 -0.35 15.02 -0.29
C GLY A 73 -0.99 14.14 -1.36
N LEU A 74 -0.84 12.82 -1.26
CA LEU A 74 -1.18 11.87 -2.33
C LEU A 74 -2.52 11.18 -2.15
N ARG A 75 -3.28 11.46 -1.08
CA ARG A 75 -4.44 10.61 -0.71
C ARG A 75 -5.44 10.46 -1.86
N ASP A 76 -5.78 11.52 -2.57
CA ASP A 76 -6.76 11.49 -3.67
C ASP A 76 -6.21 10.90 -4.97
N ARG A 77 -4.93 10.53 -4.99
CA ARG A 77 -4.21 10.07 -6.18
C ARG A 77 -3.80 8.60 -6.10
N VAL A 78 -4.06 7.93 -4.98
CA VAL A 78 -3.63 6.55 -4.74
C VAL A 78 -4.76 5.65 -4.26
N TYR A 79 -4.66 4.38 -4.63
CA TYR A 79 -5.48 3.29 -4.16
C TYR A 79 -4.61 2.37 -3.30
N ILE A 80 -5.05 2.11 -2.08
CA ILE A 80 -4.34 1.26 -1.12
C ILE A 80 -5.23 0.05 -0.84
N ALA A 81 -4.75 -1.13 -1.20
CA ALA A 81 -5.31 -2.39 -0.75
C ALA A 81 -4.57 -2.82 0.52
N THR A 82 -5.32 -3.22 1.54
CA THR A 82 -4.76 -3.83 2.75
C THR A 82 -5.44 -5.16 3.05
N LYS A 83 -4.88 -5.90 4.00
CA LYS A 83 -5.33 -7.22 4.43
C LYS A 83 -5.26 -7.29 5.95
N ILE A 84 -6.13 -8.10 6.52
CA ILE A 84 -6.18 -8.40 7.95
C ILE A 84 -5.86 -9.86 8.17
N HIS A 85 -5.24 -10.18 9.31
CA HIS A 85 -4.90 -11.56 9.62
C HIS A 85 -6.17 -12.39 9.87
N GLY A 86 -6.17 -13.65 9.42
CA GLY A 86 -7.32 -14.55 9.61
C GLY A 86 -7.66 -14.77 11.08
N GLU A 87 -6.68 -14.77 11.98
CA GLU A 87 -6.92 -14.93 13.43
C GLU A 87 -7.59 -13.71 14.08
N TRP A 88 -7.60 -12.55 13.40
CA TRP A 88 -8.30 -11.36 13.90
C TRP A 88 -9.77 -11.32 13.46
N LEU A 89 -10.17 -12.24 12.58
CA LEU A 89 -11.53 -12.37 12.10
C LEU A 89 -12.27 -13.43 12.93
N ARG A 90 -13.48 -13.08 13.35
CA ARG A 90 -14.43 -14.07 13.87
C ARG A 90 -15.17 -14.69 12.68
N ARG A 91 -15.74 -15.87 12.89
CA ARG A 91 -16.57 -16.54 11.87
C ARG A 91 -17.70 -15.65 11.31
N VAL A 92 -18.24 -14.75 12.13
CA VAL A 92 -19.29 -13.80 11.74
C VAL A 92 -18.79 -12.63 10.87
N ASP A 93 -17.48 -12.40 10.81
CA ASP A 93 -16.90 -11.30 10.03
C ASP A 93 -16.62 -11.72 8.56
N ILE A 94 -16.80 -13.01 8.23
CA ILE A 94 -16.45 -13.64 6.94
C ILE A 94 -17.66 -14.31 6.24
N LEU A 95 -18.84 -14.29 6.87
CA LEU A 95 -20.11 -14.83 6.35
C LEU A 95 -21.08 -13.68 6.09
#